data_AF-A0A933ZV65-F1
#
_entry.id   AF-A0A933ZV65-F1
#
_cell.length_a   1.000
_cell.length_b   1.000
_cell.length_c   1.000
_cell.angle_alpha   90.00
_cell.angle_beta   90.00
_cell.angle_gamma   90.00
#
_symmetry.space_group_name_H-M   'P 1'
#
loop_
_entity.id
_entity.type
_entity.pdbx_description
1 polymer ?
#
loop_
_entity_poly.entity_id
_entity_poly.type
_entity_poly.pdbx_seq_one_letter_code
_entity_poly.pdbx_strand_id
1 'polypeptide(L)'
;MHAGLPVAVVALAVALALSPATAARAAAARTEARALVIAVNASGGPGLAPLRFADDDGLRWAETLTRLGVETSLLTVMDEETARVSPLPQGTLPATLEGVRRAVARLRAANEETRKAGAVAETWVVYIGHGVLDESGRASLTLIDGRLDQKSLYAEVVDALRADYVHLVVDACHAAGVVGRRGASKDPLVARIREKLAAEALKSRPSVGALFAESEDGETHEWTRLRAGVFSFLARSALLGAADVNGDGAVEYSELDAYLGAALQRVNSYPVRLAVHSFAPPADRRRPLARLGERAPRLSAKGEQEGEPIIVEDELGVPLAGFHRAAPELVGLLLPERPLYWLRTSKQEAKVAMADVGHARFDWKPRTLQSRGPAADELERGLLNVPFGRAFYEGFVSRSSHVPVTFVDVREPAAASTPNETRWRIEVGAGVGSAALGLSGVGMGADAAVHRLFGPASVGARVGYGVSPKAGPAELTVHRGTLEAVVGVEGRYKIRPFAELGLGWLAVAFSRDGRSVGDPLGLTTHLAVGAGIPAGPVEVRMAARLAMDLAEVDGERKPFLAPGGEIGLMF
;
A
#
# COMPACT_ATOMS: atom_id res chain seq x y z
N MET A 1 -39.68 10.75 60.62
CA MET A 1 -40.43 10.17 59.48
C MET A 1 -39.87 10.76 58.20
N HIS A 2 -39.51 9.88 57.27
CA HIS A 2 -39.15 10.08 55.84
C HIS A 2 -38.02 11.10 55.52
N ALA A 3 -36.79 10.66 55.26
CA ALA A 3 -36.26 9.92 54.08
C ALA A 3 -35.65 10.88 53.04
N GLY A 4 -34.35 10.71 52.77
CA GLY A 4 -33.60 11.41 51.72
C GLY A 4 -32.10 11.16 51.84
N LEU A 5 -31.65 10.00 51.36
CA LEU A 5 -30.22 9.62 51.29
C LEU A 5 -29.42 10.54 50.34
N PRO A 6 -28.10 10.68 50.56
CA PRO A 6 -27.24 11.56 49.77
C PRO A 6 -26.88 10.95 48.42
N VAL A 7 -27.12 11.69 47.34
CA VAL A 7 -26.61 11.40 45.99
C VAL A 7 -25.15 11.86 45.92
N ALA A 8 -24.28 11.09 46.54
CA ALA A 8 -22.84 11.12 46.31
C ALA A 8 -22.41 9.66 46.29
N VAL A 9 -21.84 9.20 45.16
CA VAL A 9 -20.99 7.98 44.96
C VAL A 9 -21.18 7.26 43.60
N VAL A 10 -22.18 7.57 42.77
CA VAL A 10 -22.39 6.79 41.51
C VAL A 10 -21.53 7.25 40.30
N ALA A 11 -20.66 8.26 40.43
CA ALA A 11 -19.84 8.75 39.30
C ALA A 11 -18.40 8.18 39.21
N LEU A 12 -17.99 7.25 40.09
CA LEU A 12 -16.61 6.73 40.13
C LEU A 12 -16.52 5.20 39.99
N ALA A 13 -17.43 4.58 39.23
CA ALA A 13 -17.44 3.13 38.99
C ALA A 13 -17.64 2.73 37.51
N VAL A 14 -17.39 3.66 36.56
CA VAL A 14 -17.30 3.35 35.12
C VAL A 14 -15.86 3.53 34.59
N ALA A 15 -14.94 4.05 35.42
CA ALA A 15 -13.54 4.29 35.04
C ALA A 15 -12.55 3.16 35.41
N LEU A 16 -12.99 2.03 35.99
CA LEU A 16 -12.10 0.93 36.38
C LEU A 16 -12.60 -0.48 36.01
N ALA A 17 -13.44 -0.59 34.97
CA ALA A 17 -13.83 -1.87 34.36
C ALA A 17 -13.39 -2.00 32.89
N LEU A 18 -12.45 -1.17 32.42
CA LEU A 18 -11.64 -1.49 31.26
C LEU A 18 -10.57 -2.49 31.70
N SER A 19 -10.99 -3.74 31.73
CA SER A 19 -10.14 -4.91 31.93
C SER A 19 -8.85 -4.78 31.10
N PRO A 20 -7.65 -5.12 31.63
CA PRO A 20 -6.44 -5.29 30.82
C PRO A 20 -6.56 -6.45 29.80
N ALA A 21 -7.66 -7.19 29.82
CA ALA A 21 -7.92 -8.37 29.01
C ALA A 21 -8.28 -8.09 27.53
N THR A 22 -8.41 -6.83 27.10
CA THR A 22 -8.68 -6.48 25.69
C THR A 22 -7.45 -5.95 24.93
N ALA A 23 -6.29 -5.81 25.58
CA ALA A 23 -5.02 -5.51 24.90
C ALA A 23 -4.33 -6.77 24.31
N ALA A 24 -4.93 -7.95 24.47
CA ALA A 24 -4.52 -9.19 23.79
C ALA A 24 -5.33 -9.44 22.50
N ARG A 25 -5.94 -8.39 21.92
CA ARG A 25 -6.51 -8.47 20.58
C ARG A 25 -5.36 -8.38 19.57
N ALA A 26 -4.78 -9.54 19.27
CA ALA A 26 -3.96 -9.86 18.11
C ALA A 26 -3.35 -8.63 17.42
N ALA A 27 -2.28 -8.07 17.98
CA ALA A 27 -1.31 -7.42 17.12
C ALA A 27 -0.86 -8.52 16.16
N ALA A 28 -1.36 -8.51 14.93
CA ALA A 28 -0.88 -9.41 13.90
C ALA A 28 0.65 -9.32 13.94
N ALA A 29 1.31 -10.46 14.20
CA ALA A 29 2.75 -10.48 14.40
C ALA A 29 3.40 -9.71 13.25
N ARG A 30 4.17 -8.67 13.59
CA ARG A 30 4.83 -7.81 12.61
C ARG A 30 5.65 -8.72 11.69
N THR A 31 5.43 -8.64 10.38
CA THR A 31 6.28 -9.34 9.41
C THR A 31 7.50 -8.48 9.12
N GLU A 32 8.69 -9.07 9.18
CA GLU A 32 9.92 -8.47 8.68
C GLU A 32 10.41 -9.29 7.48
N ALA A 33 10.41 -8.67 6.31
CA ALA A 33 10.76 -9.30 5.05
C ALA A 33 12.20 -8.95 4.64
N ARG A 34 12.94 -9.96 4.20
CA ARG A 34 14.32 -9.82 3.69
C ARG A 34 14.47 -10.52 2.35
N ALA A 35 15.53 -10.20 1.61
CA ALA A 35 15.80 -10.83 0.32
C ALA A 35 17.29 -11.12 0.13
N LEU A 36 17.54 -12.26 -0.52
CA LEU A 36 18.80 -12.63 -1.15
C LEU A 36 18.57 -12.68 -2.66
N VAL A 37 19.15 -11.73 -3.39
CA VAL A 37 19.13 -11.71 -4.87
C VAL A 37 20.50 -12.15 -5.37
N ILE A 38 20.54 -13.19 -6.21
CA ILE A 38 21.76 -13.76 -6.79
C ILE A 38 21.63 -13.64 -8.31
N ALA A 39 22.50 -12.82 -8.91
CA ALA A 39 22.52 -12.58 -10.35
C ALA A 39 23.91 -12.92 -10.92
N VAL A 40 23.95 -13.73 -11.98
CA VAL A 40 25.21 -14.28 -12.52
C VAL A 40 25.23 -14.20 -14.04
N ASN A 41 26.07 -13.29 -14.57
CA ASN A 41 26.34 -13.21 -16.01
C ASN A 41 27.27 -14.34 -16.49
N ALA A 42 28.19 -14.80 -15.63
CA ALA A 42 29.23 -15.75 -16.00
C ALA A 42 28.67 -17.10 -16.48
N SER A 43 29.29 -17.66 -17.52
CA SER A 43 28.96 -19.00 -18.00
C SER A 43 29.57 -20.06 -17.09
N GLY A 44 28.72 -20.88 -16.46
CA GLY A 44 29.15 -21.89 -15.49
C GLY A 44 29.80 -23.16 -16.08
N GLY A 45 30.31 -23.14 -17.31
CA GLY A 45 31.01 -24.27 -17.93
C GLY A 45 31.51 -24.02 -19.37
N PRO A 46 32.39 -24.89 -19.91
CA PRO A 46 32.90 -24.77 -21.27
C PRO A 46 31.76 -24.85 -22.31
N GLY A 47 31.68 -23.89 -23.23
CA GLY A 47 30.73 -23.92 -24.35
C GLY A 47 29.43 -23.13 -24.14
N LEU A 48 29.19 -22.56 -22.96
CA LEU A 48 28.08 -21.63 -22.72
C LEU A 48 28.58 -20.19 -22.85
N ALA A 49 27.87 -19.37 -23.62
CA ALA A 49 28.13 -17.93 -23.66
C ALA A 49 27.69 -17.27 -22.34
N PRO A 50 28.41 -16.25 -21.85
CA PRO A 50 27.92 -15.43 -20.75
C PRO A 50 26.57 -14.80 -21.08
N LEU A 51 25.72 -14.71 -20.06
CA LEU A 51 24.51 -13.89 -20.07
C LEU A 51 24.90 -12.40 -20.11
N ARG A 52 24.06 -11.58 -20.73
CA ARG A 52 24.29 -10.14 -20.89
C ARG A 52 23.51 -9.29 -19.89
N PHE A 53 22.39 -9.76 -19.36
CA PHE A 53 21.44 -8.94 -18.59
C PHE A 53 21.06 -9.53 -17.22
N ALA A 54 21.69 -10.62 -16.76
CA ALA A 54 21.35 -11.18 -15.46
C ALA A 54 21.71 -10.22 -14.31
N ASP A 55 22.80 -9.46 -14.42
CA ASP A 55 23.19 -8.39 -13.49
C ASP A 55 22.22 -7.18 -13.52
N ASP A 56 21.82 -6.73 -14.72
CA ASP A 56 20.74 -5.75 -14.95
C ASP A 56 19.46 -6.18 -14.21
N ASP A 57 19.04 -7.43 -14.38
CA ASP A 57 17.85 -7.97 -13.71
C ASP A 57 18.02 -8.11 -12.20
N GLY A 58 19.20 -8.51 -11.74
CA GLY A 58 19.53 -8.59 -10.32
C GLY A 58 19.35 -7.23 -9.62
N LEU A 59 19.80 -6.16 -10.27
CA LEU A 59 19.61 -4.80 -9.76
C LEU A 59 18.13 -4.40 -9.71
N ARG A 60 17.36 -4.75 -10.75
CA ARG A 60 15.93 -4.42 -10.79
C ARG A 60 15.10 -5.21 -9.80
N TRP A 61 15.46 -6.47 -9.55
CA TRP A 61 14.88 -7.27 -8.47
C TRP A 61 15.22 -6.65 -7.12
N ALA A 62 16.47 -6.28 -6.89
CA ALA A 62 16.88 -5.63 -5.64
C ALA A 62 16.16 -4.30 -5.40
N GLU A 63 16.01 -3.48 -6.44
CA GLU A 63 15.27 -2.24 -6.41
C GLU A 63 13.77 -2.46 -6.14
N THR A 64 13.16 -3.41 -6.85
CA THR A 64 11.74 -3.77 -6.69
C THR A 64 11.43 -4.23 -5.26
N LEU A 65 12.26 -5.13 -4.72
CA LEU A 65 12.09 -5.66 -3.37
C LEU A 65 12.33 -4.57 -2.31
N THR A 66 13.35 -3.73 -2.49
CA THR A 66 13.57 -2.56 -1.61
C THR A 66 12.39 -1.60 -1.65
N ARG A 67 11.80 -1.35 -2.82
CA ARG A 67 10.60 -0.53 -2.98
C ARG A 67 9.38 -1.10 -2.25
N LEU A 68 9.28 -2.43 -2.17
CA LEU A 68 8.28 -3.15 -1.39
C LEU A 68 8.56 -3.20 0.12
N GLY A 69 9.65 -2.57 0.58
CA GLY A 69 10.04 -2.53 1.99
C GLY A 69 10.80 -3.78 2.46
N VAL A 70 11.36 -4.56 1.54
CA VAL A 70 12.14 -5.77 1.83
C VAL A 70 13.61 -5.42 2.00
N GLU A 71 14.21 -5.78 3.13
CA GLU A 71 15.66 -5.59 3.34
C GLU A 71 16.45 -6.52 2.40
N THR A 72 17.11 -5.95 1.39
CA THR A 72 17.65 -6.74 0.27
C THR A 72 19.18 -6.79 0.26
N SER A 73 19.71 -8.01 0.14
CA SER A 73 21.13 -8.29 -0.14
C SER A 73 21.29 -8.73 -1.59
N LEU A 74 22.12 -8.02 -2.35
CA LEU A 74 22.42 -8.34 -3.76
C LEU A 74 23.79 -9.00 -3.89
N LEU A 75 23.82 -10.11 -4.64
CA LEU A 75 25.03 -10.81 -5.05
C LEU A 75 25.14 -10.74 -6.57
N THR A 76 26.07 -9.94 -7.09
CA THR A 76 26.32 -9.81 -8.52
C THR A 76 27.71 -9.22 -8.79
N VAL A 77 28.18 -9.36 -10.03
CA VAL A 77 29.28 -8.57 -10.58
C VAL A 77 28.73 -7.86 -11.81
N MET A 78 28.70 -6.53 -11.76
CA MET A 78 28.20 -5.72 -12.88
C MET A 78 29.18 -5.78 -14.04
N ASP A 79 28.64 -5.89 -15.25
CA ASP A 79 29.41 -5.64 -16.45
C ASP A 79 29.60 -4.13 -16.71
N GLU A 80 30.39 -3.79 -17.73
CA GLU A 80 30.66 -2.39 -18.07
C GLU A 80 29.41 -1.62 -18.53
N GLU A 81 28.44 -2.29 -19.14
CA GLU A 81 27.22 -1.65 -19.65
C GLU A 81 26.30 -1.28 -18.49
N THR A 82 26.10 -2.19 -17.55
CA THR A 82 25.30 -1.97 -16.34
C THR A 82 25.96 -0.92 -15.44
N ALA A 83 27.29 -0.98 -15.24
CA ALA A 83 28.04 -0.02 -14.42
C ALA A 83 27.98 1.43 -14.92
N ARG A 84 27.71 1.64 -16.22
CA ARG A 84 27.55 2.99 -16.80
C ARG A 84 26.23 3.66 -16.45
N VAL A 85 25.17 2.88 -16.19
CA VAL A 85 23.79 3.40 -16.06
C VAL A 85 23.19 3.21 -14.68
N SER A 86 23.80 2.40 -13.81
CA SER A 86 23.29 2.15 -12.47
C SER A 86 24.44 2.08 -11.46
N PRO A 87 24.35 2.77 -10.32
CA PRO A 87 25.32 2.59 -9.24
C PRO A 87 25.10 1.23 -8.57
N LEU A 88 26.19 0.55 -8.19
CA LEU A 88 26.10 -0.70 -7.44
C LEU A 88 25.63 -0.40 -6.00
N PRO A 89 24.57 -1.07 -5.49
CA PRO A 89 24.14 -0.92 -4.12
C PRO A 89 25.26 -1.23 -3.12
N GLN A 90 25.34 -0.44 -2.05
CA GLN A 90 26.35 -0.63 -1.01
C GLN A 90 26.19 -2.00 -0.36
N GLY A 91 27.32 -2.71 -0.16
CA GLY A 91 27.32 -4.03 0.45
C GLY A 91 27.00 -5.18 -0.50
N THR A 92 26.88 -4.90 -1.82
CA THR A 92 26.83 -5.95 -2.84
C THR A 92 28.06 -6.86 -2.74
N LEU A 93 27.84 -8.17 -2.80
CA LEU A 93 28.89 -9.18 -2.83
C LEU A 93 28.99 -9.83 -4.22
N PRO A 94 30.13 -10.40 -4.61
CA PRO A 94 30.18 -11.29 -5.76
C PRO A 94 29.27 -12.52 -5.55
N ALA A 95 28.63 -12.99 -6.61
CA ALA A 95 27.83 -14.22 -6.62
C ALA A 95 28.71 -15.49 -6.63
N THR A 96 29.57 -15.62 -5.63
CA THR A 96 30.39 -16.80 -5.34
C THR A 96 29.75 -17.67 -4.27
N LEU A 97 30.19 -18.93 -4.13
CA LEU A 97 29.77 -19.81 -3.03
C LEU A 97 30.01 -19.16 -1.67
N GLU A 98 31.16 -18.49 -1.49
CA GLU A 98 31.46 -17.76 -0.25
C GLU A 98 30.56 -16.52 -0.06
N GLY A 99 30.27 -15.79 -1.14
CA GLY A 99 29.30 -14.68 -1.11
C GLY A 99 27.92 -15.14 -0.64
N VAL A 100 27.44 -16.26 -1.19
CA VAL A 100 26.16 -16.88 -0.82
C VAL A 100 26.17 -17.28 0.65
N ARG A 101 27.20 -17.98 1.13
CA ARG A 101 27.32 -18.40 2.53
C ARG A 101 27.31 -17.21 3.49
N ARG A 102 28.05 -16.15 3.17
CA ARG A 102 28.10 -14.92 4.00
C ARG A 102 26.74 -14.24 4.06
N ALA A 103 26.05 -14.13 2.93
CA ALA A 103 24.72 -13.52 2.86
C ALA A 103 23.67 -14.34 3.62
N VAL A 104 23.66 -15.67 3.44
CA VAL A 104 22.78 -16.58 4.17
C VAL A 104 23.04 -16.50 5.68
N ALA A 105 24.30 -16.49 6.11
CA ALA A 105 24.64 -16.38 7.53
C ALA A 105 24.13 -15.06 8.15
N ARG A 106 24.28 -13.94 7.43
CA ARG A 106 23.76 -12.63 7.85
C ARG A 106 22.23 -12.64 7.96
N LEU A 107 21.55 -13.10 6.91
CA LEU A 107 20.09 -13.14 6.87
C LEU A 107 19.51 -14.09 7.93
N ARG A 108 20.16 -15.24 8.14
CA ARG A 108 19.81 -16.18 9.20
C ARG A 108 19.86 -15.51 10.58
N ALA A 109 20.94 -14.79 10.90
CA ALA A 109 21.07 -14.11 12.18
C ALA A 109 19.92 -13.11 12.39
N ALA A 110 19.62 -12.31 11.36
CA ALA A 110 18.53 -11.33 11.41
C ALA A 110 17.14 -12.00 11.54
N ASN A 111 16.91 -13.11 10.84
CA ASN A 111 15.67 -13.89 10.95
C ASN A 111 15.49 -14.50 12.36
N GLU A 112 16.57 -15.01 12.94
CA GLU A 112 16.55 -15.53 14.31
C GLU A 112 16.26 -14.41 15.33
N GLU A 113 16.75 -13.19 15.11
CA GLU A 113 16.42 -12.01 15.93
C GLU A 113 14.94 -11.60 15.79
N THR A 114 14.42 -11.49 14.57
CA THR A 114 13.00 -11.23 14.30
C THR A 114 12.11 -12.23 15.03
N ARG A 115 12.44 -13.52 14.94
CA ARG A 115 11.67 -14.59 15.60
C ARG A 115 11.75 -14.51 17.12
N LYS A 116 12.93 -14.19 17.69
CA LYS A 116 13.08 -13.94 19.13
C LYS A 116 12.24 -12.76 19.62
N ALA A 117 12.01 -11.76 18.76
CA ALA A 117 11.14 -10.63 19.03
C ALA A 117 9.64 -10.93 18.87
N GLY A 118 9.25 -12.17 18.52
CA GLY A 118 7.86 -12.57 18.30
C GLY A 118 7.27 -12.06 16.98
N ALA A 119 8.12 -11.57 16.07
CA ALA A 119 7.77 -11.17 14.71
C ALA A 119 7.93 -12.35 13.73
N VAL A 120 7.25 -12.28 12.59
CA VAL A 120 7.36 -13.29 11.52
C VAL A 120 8.51 -12.93 10.60
N ALA A 121 9.49 -13.81 10.47
CA ALA A 121 10.60 -13.66 9.53
C ALA A 121 10.24 -14.24 8.16
N GLU A 122 10.26 -13.40 7.12
CA GLU A 122 10.00 -13.81 5.75
C GLU A 122 11.23 -13.54 4.90
N THR A 123 11.59 -14.47 4.01
CA THR A 123 12.77 -14.30 3.16
C THR A 123 12.53 -14.68 1.70
N TRP A 124 12.92 -13.78 0.82
CA TRP A 124 12.99 -14.00 -0.62
C TRP A 124 14.35 -14.56 -1.01
N VAL A 125 14.37 -15.55 -1.88
CA VAL A 125 15.58 -16.02 -2.54
C VAL A 125 15.32 -15.93 -4.04
N VAL A 126 15.95 -14.97 -4.70
CA VAL A 126 15.82 -14.74 -6.14
C VAL A 126 17.13 -15.14 -6.81
N TYR A 127 17.06 -16.05 -7.78
CA TYR A 127 18.20 -16.44 -8.60
C TYR A 127 17.92 -16.09 -10.06
N ILE A 128 18.87 -15.41 -10.69
CA ILE A 128 18.87 -15.08 -12.13
C ILE A 128 20.22 -15.52 -12.71
N GLY A 129 20.21 -16.43 -13.67
CA GLY A 129 21.45 -16.94 -14.24
C GLY A 129 21.27 -18.22 -15.05
N HIS A 130 22.39 -18.86 -15.37
CA HIS A 130 22.36 -20.16 -16.06
C HIS A 130 21.95 -21.30 -15.13
N GLY A 131 21.10 -22.18 -15.63
CA GLY A 131 20.91 -23.52 -15.07
C GLY A 131 21.43 -24.57 -16.04
N VAL A 132 22.23 -25.49 -15.54
CA VAL A 132 22.97 -26.48 -16.33
C VAL A 132 22.69 -27.89 -15.83
N LEU A 133 22.72 -28.86 -16.75
CA LEU A 133 22.68 -30.28 -16.44
C LEU A 133 24.11 -30.84 -16.39
N ASP A 134 24.43 -31.67 -15.40
CA ASP A 134 25.65 -32.47 -15.42
C ASP A 134 25.51 -33.72 -16.30
N GLU A 135 26.59 -34.49 -16.49
CA GLU A 135 26.62 -35.73 -17.28
C GLU A 135 25.61 -36.78 -16.80
N SER A 136 25.20 -36.71 -15.53
CA SER A 136 24.18 -37.58 -14.92
C SER A 136 22.75 -37.03 -15.05
N GLY A 137 22.58 -35.89 -15.74
CA GLY A 137 21.30 -35.20 -15.92
C GLY A 137 20.82 -34.47 -14.66
N ARG A 138 21.69 -34.17 -13.68
CA ARG A 138 21.33 -33.39 -12.50
C ARG A 138 21.42 -31.90 -12.81
N ALA A 139 20.35 -31.17 -12.52
CA ALA A 139 20.30 -29.73 -12.69
C ALA A 139 21.02 -29.00 -11.56
N SER A 140 21.69 -27.91 -11.89
CA SER A 140 22.34 -27.01 -10.96
C SER A 140 22.35 -25.58 -11.48
N LEU A 141 22.31 -24.62 -10.58
CA LEU A 141 22.38 -23.18 -10.86
C LEU A 141 23.85 -22.75 -10.78
N THR A 142 24.32 -21.96 -11.74
CA THR A 142 25.74 -21.57 -11.80
C THR A 142 26.04 -20.39 -10.90
N LEU A 143 27.21 -20.40 -10.26
CA LEU A 143 27.81 -19.28 -9.57
C LEU A 143 29.15 -18.93 -10.25
N ILE A 144 29.77 -17.83 -9.86
CA ILE A 144 31.05 -17.39 -10.42
C ILE A 144 32.15 -18.45 -10.24
N ASP A 145 32.18 -19.12 -9.09
CA ASP A 145 33.22 -20.06 -8.67
C ASP A 145 32.67 -21.46 -8.34
N GLY A 146 31.42 -21.76 -8.70
CA GLY A 146 30.79 -23.00 -8.30
C GLY A 146 29.37 -23.18 -8.84
N ARG A 147 28.62 -24.09 -8.23
CA ARG A 147 27.22 -24.40 -8.60
C ARG A 147 26.39 -24.71 -7.37
N LEU A 148 25.09 -24.42 -7.44
CA LEU A 148 24.08 -24.83 -6.47
C LEU A 148 23.20 -25.91 -7.10
N ASP A 149 23.39 -27.16 -6.69
CA ASP A 149 22.46 -28.23 -7.04
C ASP A 149 21.21 -28.16 -6.16
N GLN A 150 20.23 -29.02 -6.42
CA GLN A 150 19.02 -29.07 -5.61
C GLN A 150 19.31 -29.26 -4.11
N LYS A 151 20.26 -30.14 -3.76
CA LYS A 151 20.55 -30.45 -2.37
C LYS A 151 21.16 -29.23 -1.66
N SER A 152 22.14 -28.57 -2.28
CA SER A 152 22.79 -27.40 -1.70
C SER A 152 21.88 -26.17 -1.71
N LEU A 153 21.06 -25.96 -2.75
CA LEU A 153 20.05 -24.90 -2.75
C LEU A 153 19.11 -25.03 -1.54
N TYR A 154 18.56 -26.22 -1.29
CA TYR A 154 17.66 -26.39 -0.16
C TYR A 154 18.39 -26.39 1.18
N ALA A 155 19.46 -27.17 1.34
CA ALA A 155 20.10 -27.35 2.64
C ALA A 155 20.96 -26.16 3.06
N GLU A 156 21.70 -25.56 2.13
CA GLU A 156 22.68 -24.50 2.41
C GLU A 156 22.10 -23.09 2.23
N VAL A 157 21.01 -22.93 1.48
CA VAL A 157 20.34 -21.63 1.29
C VAL A 157 18.96 -21.63 1.98
N VAL A 158 17.98 -22.34 1.44
CA VAL A 158 16.57 -22.22 1.89
C VAL A 158 16.39 -22.60 3.37
N ASP A 159 16.83 -23.78 3.78
CA ASP A 159 16.67 -24.28 5.16
C ASP A 159 17.59 -23.54 6.14
N ALA A 160 18.76 -23.10 5.64
CA ALA A 160 19.76 -22.39 6.43
C ALA A 160 19.30 -20.97 6.84
N LEU A 161 18.39 -20.35 6.09
CA LEU A 161 17.86 -19.01 6.40
C LEU A 161 17.04 -18.94 7.69
N ARG A 162 16.49 -20.07 8.16
CA ARG A 162 15.65 -20.15 9.38
C ARG A 162 14.49 -19.13 9.42
N ALA A 163 13.96 -18.77 8.25
CA ALA A 163 12.76 -17.94 8.12
C ALA A 163 11.48 -18.76 8.42
N ASP A 164 10.42 -18.09 8.85
CA ASP A 164 9.10 -18.71 9.01
C ASP A 164 8.45 -19.00 7.64
N TYR A 165 8.75 -18.18 6.63
CA TYR A 165 8.38 -18.39 5.22
C TYR A 165 9.53 -18.04 4.28
N VAL A 166 9.68 -18.83 3.20
CA VAL A 166 10.63 -18.55 2.12
C VAL A 166 9.92 -18.51 0.77
N HIS A 167 10.15 -17.44 0.01
CA HIS A 167 9.68 -17.28 -1.37
C HIS A 167 10.87 -17.48 -2.32
N LEU A 168 10.93 -18.62 -2.99
CA LEU A 168 11.99 -18.97 -3.92
C LEU A 168 11.60 -18.58 -5.36
N VAL A 169 12.37 -17.71 -5.99
CA VAL A 169 12.20 -17.29 -7.39
C VAL A 169 13.42 -17.71 -8.19
N VAL A 170 13.23 -18.46 -9.28
CA VAL A 170 14.34 -18.94 -10.13
C VAL A 170 14.06 -18.61 -11.59
N ASP A 171 14.85 -17.71 -12.16
CA ASP A 171 14.90 -17.38 -13.58
C ASP A 171 16.16 -18.01 -14.20
N ALA A 172 16.02 -19.25 -14.65
CA ALA A 172 17.11 -20.03 -15.24
C ALA A 172 16.59 -21.16 -16.13
N CYS A 173 17.36 -21.54 -17.16
CA CYS A 173 17.13 -22.77 -17.90
C CYS A 173 17.14 -23.99 -16.94
N HIS A 174 16.29 -24.99 -17.15
CA HIS A 174 16.19 -26.19 -16.30
C HIS A 174 15.89 -25.94 -14.81
N ALA A 175 15.33 -24.78 -14.42
CA ALA A 175 15.00 -24.46 -13.03
C ALA A 175 14.11 -25.52 -12.35
N ALA A 176 13.18 -26.13 -13.10
CA ALA A 176 12.32 -27.21 -12.61
C ALA A 176 13.09 -28.41 -12.05
N GLY A 177 14.28 -28.71 -12.59
CA GLY A 177 15.15 -29.80 -12.10
C GLY A 177 15.88 -29.48 -10.80
N VAL A 178 15.99 -28.20 -10.44
CA VAL A 178 16.60 -27.72 -9.19
C VAL A 178 15.52 -27.48 -8.13
N VAL A 179 14.42 -26.83 -8.51
CA VAL A 179 13.28 -26.51 -7.63
C VAL A 179 12.36 -27.72 -7.39
N GLY A 180 12.30 -28.69 -8.31
CA GLY A 180 11.51 -29.93 -8.19
C GLY A 180 12.33 -31.21 -8.37
N ARG A 181 11.71 -32.40 -8.23
CA ARG A 181 12.41 -33.69 -8.43
C ARG A 181 12.46 -34.13 -9.92
N ARG A 182 13.57 -34.77 -10.31
CA ARG A 182 13.96 -35.48 -11.56
C ARG A 182 13.04 -35.46 -12.81
N GLY A 183 13.68 -35.24 -13.96
CA GLY A 183 13.32 -35.84 -15.27
C GLY A 183 13.47 -34.90 -16.47
N ALA A 184 14.45 -35.14 -17.35
CA ALA A 184 14.56 -34.48 -18.65
C ALA A 184 13.76 -35.25 -19.70
N SER A 185 12.62 -34.75 -20.17
CA SER A 185 11.89 -35.32 -21.32
C SER A 185 10.93 -34.30 -21.93
N LYS A 186 10.71 -34.40 -23.25
CA LYS A 186 9.93 -33.49 -24.12
C LYS A 186 8.43 -33.85 -24.19
N ASP A 187 7.92 -34.59 -23.20
CA ASP A 187 6.54 -35.12 -23.20
C ASP A 187 5.62 -34.25 -22.31
N PRO A 188 4.43 -33.81 -22.79
CA PRO A 188 3.41 -33.12 -21.97
C PRO A 188 3.02 -33.86 -20.68
N LEU A 189 3.12 -35.20 -20.67
CA LEU A 189 2.94 -36.02 -19.47
C LEU A 189 4.04 -35.75 -18.44
N VAL A 190 5.26 -35.47 -18.88
CA VAL A 190 6.43 -35.20 -18.04
C VAL A 190 6.39 -33.78 -17.44
N ALA A 191 5.85 -32.79 -18.15
CA ALA A 191 5.58 -31.46 -17.56
C ALA A 191 4.61 -31.56 -16.35
N ARG A 192 3.55 -32.36 -16.47
CA ARG A 192 2.62 -32.65 -15.35
C ARG A 192 3.27 -33.48 -14.24
N ILE A 193 4.26 -34.32 -14.57
CA ILE A 193 5.05 -35.06 -13.57
C ILE A 193 6.01 -34.11 -12.85
N ARG A 194 6.65 -33.15 -13.53
CA ARG A 194 7.54 -32.14 -12.93
C ARG A 194 6.80 -31.22 -11.98
N GLU A 195 5.59 -30.78 -12.33
CA GLU A 195 4.72 -30.02 -11.44
C GLU A 195 4.40 -30.81 -10.16
N LYS A 196 4.06 -32.10 -10.31
CA LYS A 196 3.84 -33.00 -9.16
C LYS A 196 5.10 -33.22 -8.33
N LEU A 197 6.27 -33.30 -8.97
CA LEU A 197 7.56 -33.53 -8.31
C LEU A 197 8.10 -32.28 -7.60
N ALA A 198 7.83 -31.07 -8.12
CA ALA A 198 8.06 -29.80 -7.44
C ALA A 198 7.10 -29.64 -6.24
N ALA A 199 5.81 -29.92 -6.45
CA ALA A 199 4.84 -29.95 -5.35
C ALA A 199 5.23 -30.97 -4.26
N GLU A 200 5.76 -32.14 -4.63
CA GLU A 200 6.26 -33.13 -3.67
C GLU A 200 7.54 -32.70 -2.93
N ALA A 201 8.48 -32.02 -3.60
CA ALA A 201 9.65 -31.45 -2.93
C ALA A 201 9.22 -30.41 -1.88
N LEU A 202 8.23 -29.56 -2.21
CA LEU A 202 7.66 -28.56 -1.31
C LEU A 202 6.79 -29.15 -0.19
N LYS A 203 6.21 -30.35 -0.34
CA LYS A 203 5.49 -31.03 0.76
C LYS A 203 6.38 -31.24 2.00
N SER A 204 7.68 -31.45 1.80
CA SER A 204 8.64 -31.59 2.91
C SER A 204 8.99 -30.25 3.59
N ARG A 205 8.59 -29.12 2.99
CA ARG A 205 8.89 -27.75 3.43
C ARG A 205 7.63 -26.88 3.31
N PRO A 206 6.64 -27.05 4.19
CA PRO A 206 5.33 -26.42 4.05
C PRO A 206 5.37 -24.89 4.14
N SER A 207 6.46 -24.29 4.64
CA SER A 207 6.69 -22.84 4.68
C SER A 207 7.32 -22.26 3.41
N VAL A 208 7.66 -23.08 2.41
CA VAL A 208 8.32 -22.63 1.19
C VAL A 208 7.33 -22.54 0.06
N GLY A 209 7.24 -21.37 -0.55
CA GLY A 209 6.59 -21.16 -1.83
C GLY A 209 7.63 -20.93 -2.93
N ALA A 210 7.29 -21.25 -4.17
CA ALA A 210 8.23 -21.18 -5.28
C ALA A 210 7.59 -20.62 -6.56
N LEU A 211 8.36 -19.86 -7.32
CA LEU A 211 8.06 -19.38 -8.65
C LEU A 211 9.27 -19.65 -9.56
N PHE A 212 9.08 -20.32 -10.67
CA PHE A 212 10.17 -20.55 -11.61
C PHE A 212 9.68 -20.60 -13.04
N ALA A 213 10.56 -20.19 -13.95
CA ALA A 213 10.36 -20.35 -15.38
C ALA A 213 11.20 -21.52 -15.90
N GLU A 214 10.65 -22.27 -16.85
CA GLU A 214 11.36 -23.30 -17.60
C GLU A 214 11.25 -23.03 -19.11
N SER A 215 12.33 -23.34 -19.81
CA SER A 215 12.45 -23.32 -21.25
C SER A 215 13.02 -24.64 -21.77
N GLU A 216 12.46 -25.15 -22.87
CA GLU A 216 12.85 -26.42 -23.49
C GLU A 216 14.19 -26.40 -24.23
N ASP A 217 14.60 -25.28 -24.84
CA ASP A 217 15.91 -25.15 -25.50
C ASP A 217 16.74 -24.05 -24.83
N GLY A 218 17.99 -24.40 -24.50
CA GLY A 218 18.91 -23.58 -23.71
C GLY A 218 19.48 -22.35 -24.42
N GLU A 219 18.74 -21.76 -25.37
CA GLU A 219 19.09 -20.45 -25.93
C GLU A 219 18.46 -19.33 -25.10
N THR A 220 19.29 -18.31 -24.90
CA THR A 220 19.21 -17.24 -23.91
C THR A 220 17.87 -16.47 -23.91
N HIS A 221 17.13 -16.54 -22.78
CA HIS A 221 15.83 -15.85 -22.52
C HIS A 221 15.92 -14.33 -22.36
N GLU A 222 17.05 -13.76 -22.76
CA GLU A 222 17.40 -12.37 -22.58
C GLU A 222 16.85 -11.52 -23.72
N TRP A 223 15.95 -10.60 -23.41
CA TRP A 223 15.41 -9.69 -24.42
C TRP A 223 16.11 -8.33 -24.35
N THR A 224 16.85 -7.98 -25.41
CA THR A 224 17.61 -6.72 -25.50
C THR A 224 16.79 -5.47 -25.22
N ARG A 225 15.50 -5.45 -25.58
CA ARG A 225 14.64 -4.28 -25.31
C ARG A 225 14.26 -4.17 -23.83
N LEU A 226 13.91 -5.30 -23.21
CA LEU A 226 13.68 -5.30 -21.77
C LEU A 226 14.98 -5.20 -20.98
N ARG A 227 16.13 -5.49 -21.61
CA ARG A 227 17.43 -5.68 -20.95
C ARG A 227 17.27 -6.60 -19.74
N ALA A 228 16.53 -7.68 -19.92
CA ALA A 228 16.03 -8.57 -18.87
C ALA A 228 15.51 -9.88 -19.46
N GLY A 229 15.36 -10.90 -18.62
CA GLY A 229 14.48 -12.04 -18.84
C GLY A 229 13.01 -11.63 -18.85
N VAL A 230 12.23 -12.18 -19.80
CA VAL A 230 10.78 -11.91 -19.90
C VAL A 230 10.05 -12.29 -18.60
N PHE A 231 10.42 -13.41 -17.99
CA PHE A 231 9.88 -13.85 -16.72
C PHE A 231 10.19 -12.84 -15.60
N SER A 232 11.46 -12.44 -15.42
CA SER A 232 11.84 -11.45 -14.41
C SER A 232 11.08 -10.13 -14.56
N PHE A 233 10.93 -9.62 -15.78
CA PHE A 233 10.13 -8.41 -16.02
C PHE A 233 8.66 -8.56 -15.61
N LEU A 234 8.01 -9.64 -16.02
CA LEU A 234 6.59 -9.86 -15.71
C LEU A 234 6.37 -10.17 -14.22
N ALA A 235 7.23 -10.97 -13.59
CA ALA A 235 7.15 -11.27 -12.17
C ALA A 235 7.31 -9.99 -11.33
N ARG A 236 8.29 -9.14 -11.64
CA ARG A 236 8.41 -7.83 -10.98
C ARG A 236 7.19 -6.95 -11.23
N SER A 237 6.67 -6.90 -12.47
CA SER A 237 5.45 -6.15 -12.79
C SER A 237 4.27 -6.60 -11.94
N ALA A 238 4.08 -7.92 -11.80
CA ALA A 238 3.06 -8.51 -10.94
C ALA A 238 3.21 -8.04 -9.49
N LEU A 239 4.41 -8.17 -8.91
CA LEU A 239 4.71 -7.78 -7.52
C LEU A 239 4.57 -6.27 -7.27
N LEU A 240 4.79 -5.44 -8.29
CA LEU A 240 4.57 -3.99 -8.23
C LEU A 240 3.09 -3.61 -8.27
N GLY A 241 2.18 -4.56 -8.48
CA GLY A 241 0.73 -4.39 -8.44
C GLY A 241 0.01 -4.65 -9.77
N ALA A 242 0.73 -5.03 -10.83
CA ALA A 242 0.07 -5.37 -12.10
C ALA A 242 -0.83 -6.62 -11.98
N ALA A 243 -0.58 -7.47 -10.97
CA ALA A 243 -1.36 -8.68 -10.71
C ALA A 243 -2.46 -8.50 -9.66
N ASP A 244 -2.43 -7.45 -8.83
CA ASP A 244 -3.47 -7.15 -7.83
C ASP A 244 -4.80 -6.95 -8.57
N VAL A 245 -5.67 -7.96 -8.53
CA VAL A 245 -6.92 -8.00 -9.31
C VAL A 245 -8.13 -7.69 -8.45
N ASN A 246 -8.06 -7.96 -7.14
CA ASN A 246 -9.10 -7.59 -6.19
C ASN A 246 -8.89 -6.19 -5.58
N GLY A 247 -7.75 -5.55 -5.81
CA GLY A 247 -7.44 -4.18 -5.42
C GLY A 247 -7.15 -4.02 -3.93
N ASP A 248 -6.79 -5.10 -3.23
CA ASP A 248 -6.56 -5.06 -1.78
C ASP A 248 -5.14 -4.60 -1.40
N GLY A 249 -4.28 -4.35 -2.39
CA GLY A 249 -2.90 -3.93 -2.20
C GLY A 249 -1.97 -5.05 -1.76
N ALA A 250 -2.40 -6.31 -1.78
CA ALA A 250 -1.55 -7.47 -1.70
C ALA A 250 -1.54 -8.20 -3.04
N VAL A 251 -0.47 -8.93 -3.31
CA VAL A 251 -0.38 -9.81 -4.49
C VAL A 251 -0.17 -11.22 -4.00
N GLU A 252 -1.13 -12.10 -4.25
CA GLU A 252 -1.04 -13.53 -3.92
C GLU A 252 -0.44 -14.35 -5.08
N TYR A 253 0.00 -15.58 -4.79
CA TYR A 253 0.49 -16.52 -5.80
C TYR A 253 -0.53 -16.79 -6.92
N SER A 254 -1.81 -16.84 -6.57
CA SER A 254 -2.91 -17.09 -7.51
C SER A 254 -3.08 -15.95 -8.52
N GLU A 255 -2.90 -14.71 -8.07
CA GLU A 255 -2.98 -13.50 -8.88
C GLU A 255 -1.77 -13.37 -9.79
N LEU A 256 -0.57 -13.57 -9.24
CA LEU A 256 0.66 -13.57 -10.02
C LEU A 256 0.59 -14.61 -11.15
N ASP A 257 0.18 -15.84 -10.85
CA ASP A 257 0.10 -16.91 -11.84
C ASP A 257 -0.93 -16.60 -12.94
N ALA A 258 -2.11 -16.11 -12.55
CA ALA A 258 -3.13 -15.70 -13.52
C ALA A 258 -2.67 -14.51 -14.39
N TYR A 259 -1.99 -13.53 -13.81
CA TYR A 259 -1.40 -12.41 -14.56
C TYR A 259 -0.35 -12.90 -15.56
N LEU A 260 0.56 -13.79 -15.16
CA LEU A 260 1.56 -14.37 -16.06
C LEU A 260 0.90 -15.19 -17.18
N GLY A 261 -0.15 -15.96 -16.84
CA GLY A 261 -0.96 -16.70 -17.79
C GLY A 261 -1.60 -15.80 -18.85
N ALA A 262 -2.16 -14.65 -18.46
CA ALA A 262 -2.69 -13.66 -19.40
C ALA A 262 -1.57 -13.02 -20.23
N ALA A 263 -0.50 -12.59 -19.58
CA ALA A 263 0.61 -11.87 -20.20
C ALA A 263 1.32 -12.69 -21.29
N LEU A 264 1.39 -14.01 -21.13
CA LEU A 264 2.09 -14.91 -22.04
C LEU A 264 1.16 -15.64 -23.02
N GLN A 265 -0.17 -15.55 -22.87
CA GLN A 265 -1.14 -16.38 -23.61
C GLN A 265 -1.00 -16.32 -25.14
N ARG A 266 -0.65 -15.15 -25.69
CA ARG A 266 -0.56 -14.91 -27.14
C ARG A 266 0.87 -14.88 -27.68
N VAL A 267 1.85 -15.23 -26.86
CA VAL A 267 3.24 -15.36 -27.29
C VAL A 267 3.39 -16.68 -28.06
N ASN A 268 3.15 -16.63 -29.37
CA ASN A 268 3.20 -17.79 -30.27
C ASN A 268 4.58 -18.01 -30.90
N SER A 269 5.38 -16.94 -31.02
CA SER A 269 6.69 -16.92 -31.68
C SER A 269 7.81 -16.71 -30.68
N TYR A 270 8.19 -17.77 -30.00
CA TYR A 270 9.52 -17.94 -29.44
C TYR A 270 9.94 -19.33 -29.89
N PRO A 271 11.22 -19.63 -30.19
CA PRO A 271 11.62 -21.01 -30.45
C PRO A 271 11.30 -21.96 -29.26
N VAL A 272 10.84 -21.42 -28.12
CA VAL A 272 10.54 -22.16 -26.90
C VAL A 272 9.33 -21.55 -26.16
N ARG A 273 8.31 -22.35 -25.84
CA ARG A 273 7.24 -21.90 -24.93
C ARG A 273 7.81 -21.71 -23.53
N LEU A 274 7.80 -20.48 -23.02
CA LEU A 274 8.13 -20.20 -21.62
C LEU A 274 7.05 -20.83 -20.72
N ALA A 275 7.41 -21.86 -19.96
CA ALA A 275 6.52 -22.47 -18.98
C ALA A 275 6.81 -21.86 -17.62
N VAL A 276 5.85 -21.16 -17.02
CA VAL A 276 5.99 -20.64 -15.66
C VAL A 276 5.20 -21.50 -14.70
N HIS A 277 5.78 -21.77 -13.54
CA HIS A 277 5.18 -22.55 -12.48
C HIS A 277 5.18 -21.78 -11.17
N SER A 278 4.03 -21.76 -10.50
CA SER A 278 3.78 -21.01 -9.27
C SER A 278 3.21 -21.94 -8.20
N PHE A 279 3.86 -22.00 -7.03
CA PHE A 279 3.47 -22.83 -5.91
C PHE A 279 3.42 -22.00 -4.62
N ALA A 280 2.23 -21.79 -4.08
CA ALA A 280 2.07 -21.15 -2.78
C ALA A 280 2.59 -22.06 -1.64
N PRO A 281 3.09 -21.49 -0.52
CA PRO A 281 3.47 -22.27 0.65
C PRO A 281 2.31 -23.17 1.12
N PRO A 282 2.51 -24.50 1.26
CA PRO A 282 1.45 -25.39 1.72
C PRO A 282 0.85 -25.03 3.09
N ALA A 283 1.64 -24.45 3.99
CA ALA A 283 1.21 -24.02 5.33
C ALA A 283 0.27 -22.80 5.28
N ASP A 284 0.40 -21.94 4.26
CA ASP A 284 -0.40 -20.75 4.07
C ASP A 284 -0.53 -20.45 2.57
N ARG A 285 -1.57 -21.03 1.95
CA ARG A 285 -1.79 -20.92 0.50
C ARG A 285 -2.21 -19.53 0.04
N ARG A 286 -2.58 -18.65 0.96
CA ARG A 286 -2.91 -17.24 0.70
C ARG A 286 -1.81 -16.30 1.19
N ARG A 287 -0.61 -16.82 1.47
CA ARG A 287 0.52 -15.98 1.84
C ARG A 287 0.79 -14.98 0.71
N PRO A 288 0.71 -13.65 0.96
CA PRO A 288 0.97 -12.67 -0.07
C PRO A 288 2.47 -12.67 -0.40
N LEU A 289 2.77 -12.51 -1.68
CA LEU A 289 4.11 -12.27 -2.20
C LEU A 289 4.51 -10.80 -2.01
N ALA A 290 3.61 -9.89 -2.34
CA ALA A 290 3.87 -8.45 -2.18
C ALA A 290 2.78 -7.82 -1.33
N ARG A 291 3.16 -6.79 -0.58
CA ARG A 291 2.24 -5.85 0.06
C ARG A 291 2.59 -4.45 -0.40
N LEU A 292 1.77 -3.92 -1.27
CA LEU A 292 1.82 -2.54 -1.74
C LEU A 292 1.36 -1.68 -0.56
N GLY A 293 2.27 -1.05 0.19
CA GLY A 293 1.91 -0.26 1.37
C GLY A 293 0.82 0.80 1.09
N GLU A 294 0.03 1.16 2.09
CA GLU A 294 -1.13 2.07 1.95
C GLU A 294 -0.77 3.52 1.59
N ARG A 295 0.50 3.94 1.78
CA ARG A 295 0.90 5.36 1.75
C ARG A 295 1.89 5.74 0.66
N ALA A 296 2.38 4.77 -0.12
CA ALA A 296 3.32 5.06 -1.17
C ALA A 296 2.57 5.54 -2.43
N PRO A 297 3.09 6.54 -3.16
CA PRO A 297 2.46 7.01 -4.39
C PRO A 297 2.35 5.85 -5.38
N ARG A 298 1.14 5.64 -5.91
CA ARG A 298 0.84 4.59 -6.90
C ARG A 298 0.45 5.23 -8.21
N LEU A 299 1.04 4.76 -9.30
CA LEU A 299 0.55 5.09 -10.63
C LEU A 299 -0.79 4.36 -10.80
N SER A 300 -1.88 5.12 -10.73
CA SER A 300 -3.21 4.60 -11.03
C SER A 300 -3.47 4.78 -12.51
N ALA A 301 -3.64 3.68 -13.24
CA ALA A 301 -3.99 3.74 -14.66
C ALA A 301 -5.32 3.04 -14.88
N LYS A 302 -6.22 3.68 -15.64
CA LYS A 302 -7.35 2.98 -16.24
C LYS A 302 -6.85 2.15 -17.41
N GLY A 303 -7.35 0.92 -17.56
CA GLY A 303 -7.16 0.15 -18.80
C GLY A 303 -7.85 0.75 -20.03
N GLU A 304 -8.45 1.93 -19.93
CA GLU A 304 -9.26 2.60 -20.97
C GLU A 304 -8.42 3.31 -22.04
N GLN A 305 -7.33 2.69 -22.48
CA GLN A 305 -6.66 3.07 -23.72
C GLN A 305 -6.84 1.94 -24.75
N GLU A 306 -7.98 1.98 -25.45
CA GLU A 306 -8.26 1.18 -26.66
C GLU A 306 -7.96 -0.34 -26.58
N GLY A 307 -7.85 -0.94 -25.38
CA GLY A 307 -7.49 -2.36 -25.22
C GLY A 307 -6.04 -2.70 -25.63
N GLU A 308 -5.09 -1.77 -25.46
CA GLU A 308 -3.66 -2.01 -25.69
C GLU A 308 -2.87 -2.24 -24.39
N PRO A 309 -1.80 -3.06 -24.43
CA PRO A 309 -0.86 -3.18 -23.33
C PRO A 309 -0.06 -1.88 -23.13
N ILE A 310 0.22 -1.57 -21.86
CA ILE A 310 1.03 -0.42 -21.44
C ILE A 310 2.33 -0.93 -20.81
N ILE A 311 3.46 -0.37 -21.25
CA ILE A 311 4.77 -0.53 -20.61
C ILE A 311 5.15 0.81 -19.99
N VAL A 312 5.56 0.78 -18.72
CA VAL A 312 6.09 1.92 -17.99
C VAL A 312 7.61 1.88 -18.02
N GLU A 313 8.23 2.92 -18.56
CA GLU A 313 9.67 3.10 -18.66
C GLU A 313 10.12 4.31 -17.84
N ASP A 314 11.38 4.35 -17.43
CA ASP A 314 12.02 5.55 -16.88
C ASP A 314 12.54 6.50 -17.97
N GLU A 315 13.18 7.60 -17.57
CA GLU A 315 13.74 8.59 -18.49
C GLU A 315 14.87 8.05 -19.40
N LEU A 316 15.49 6.93 -19.03
CA LEU A 316 16.53 6.26 -19.81
C LEU A 316 15.94 5.19 -20.75
N GLY A 317 14.63 5.00 -20.74
CA GLY A 317 13.94 3.97 -21.52
C GLY A 317 14.04 2.57 -20.91
N VAL A 318 14.39 2.45 -19.63
CA VAL A 318 14.44 1.16 -18.93
C VAL A 318 13.01 0.77 -18.53
N PRO A 319 12.52 -0.42 -18.95
CA PRO A 319 11.17 -0.85 -18.60
C PRO A 319 11.09 -1.32 -17.15
N LEU A 320 10.20 -0.66 -16.40
CA LEU A 320 10.01 -0.87 -14.97
C LEU A 320 8.88 -1.87 -14.69
N ALA A 321 7.73 -1.69 -15.35
CA ALA A 321 6.54 -2.51 -15.20
C ALA A 321 5.70 -2.55 -16.48
N GLY A 322 4.97 -3.63 -16.70
CA GLY A 322 4.02 -3.76 -17.81
C GLY A 322 2.66 -4.27 -17.34
N PHE A 323 1.59 -3.82 -17.97
CA PHE A 323 0.23 -4.28 -17.67
C PHE A 323 -0.69 -4.14 -18.86
N HIS A 324 -1.75 -4.95 -18.87
CA HIS A 324 -2.91 -4.76 -19.72
C HIS A 324 -4.13 -5.09 -18.87
N ARG A 325 -4.81 -4.07 -18.37
CA ARG A 325 -5.92 -4.23 -17.42
C ARG A 325 -7.25 -4.21 -18.17
N ALA A 326 -8.15 -5.15 -17.85
CA ALA A 326 -9.49 -5.16 -18.41
C ALA A 326 -10.28 -3.92 -17.97
N ALA A 327 -10.95 -3.23 -18.90
CA ALA A 327 -11.82 -2.11 -18.54
C ALA A 327 -13.10 -2.60 -17.82
N PRO A 328 -13.63 -1.87 -16.82
CA PRO A 328 -13.18 -0.57 -16.30
C PRO A 328 -12.22 -0.67 -15.11
N GLU A 329 -11.59 -1.82 -14.86
CA GLU A 329 -10.74 -2.04 -13.69
C GLU A 329 -9.51 -1.11 -13.68
N LEU A 330 -9.10 -0.71 -12.48
CA LEU A 330 -7.90 0.09 -12.26
C LEU A 330 -6.71 -0.81 -11.96
N VAL A 331 -5.53 -0.39 -12.37
CA VAL A 331 -4.27 -0.93 -11.85
C VAL A 331 -3.59 0.13 -11.00
N GLY A 332 -3.06 -0.27 -9.83
CA GLY A 332 -2.21 0.56 -9.00
C GLY A 332 -0.79 0.02 -8.98
N LEU A 333 0.18 0.75 -9.53
CA LEU A 333 1.57 0.33 -9.58
C LEU A 333 2.44 1.08 -8.56
N LEU A 334 3.13 0.34 -7.70
CA LEU A 334 4.11 0.87 -6.75
C LEU A 334 5.50 0.95 -7.39
N LEU A 335 5.67 1.82 -8.39
CA LEU A 335 6.90 1.90 -9.18
C LEU A 335 8.14 2.30 -8.33
N PRO A 336 9.35 1.84 -8.73
CA PRO A 336 10.60 2.41 -8.23
C PRO A 336 10.67 3.90 -8.48
N GLU A 337 11.25 4.66 -7.55
CA GLU A 337 11.21 6.13 -7.61
C GLU A 337 12.09 6.67 -8.75
N ARG A 338 11.47 7.43 -9.65
CA ARG A 338 12.13 8.14 -10.75
C ARG A 338 11.61 9.57 -10.82
N PRO A 339 12.38 10.55 -11.32
CA PRO A 339 11.86 11.89 -11.55
C PRO A 339 10.68 11.88 -12.54
N LEU A 340 10.71 10.94 -13.48
CA LEU A 340 9.78 10.86 -14.59
C LEU A 340 9.52 9.41 -15.01
N TYR A 341 8.30 9.17 -15.49
CA TYR A 341 7.91 7.94 -16.16
C TYR A 341 7.36 8.21 -17.56
N TRP A 342 7.60 7.27 -18.45
CA TRP A 342 6.96 7.18 -19.76
C TRP A 342 6.01 5.98 -19.77
N LEU A 343 4.74 6.23 -20.03
CA LEU A 343 3.76 5.17 -20.30
C LEU A 343 3.69 5.02 -21.81
N ARG A 344 3.91 3.80 -22.32
CA ARG A 344 3.98 3.52 -23.75
C ARG A 344 3.01 2.42 -24.16
N THR A 345 2.30 2.68 -25.25
CA THR A 345 1.55 1.67 -26.02
C THR A 345 2.19 1.51 -27.40
N SER A 346 1.57 0.74 -28.29
CA SER A 346 2.07 0.58 -29.66
C SER A 346 1.93 1.86 -30.49
N LYS A 347 0.95 2.72 -30.16
CA LYS A 347 0.60 3.93 -30.93
C LYS A 347 0.88 5.25 -30.21
N GLN A 348 0.82 5.24 -28.88
CA GLN A 348 0.79 6.45 -28.07
C GLN A 348 1.79 6.38 -26.90
N GLU A 349 2.20 7.55 -26.44
CA GLU A 349 3.02 7.71 -25.24
C GLU A 349 2.48 8.82 -24.35
N ALA A 350 2.62 8.67 -23.04
CA ALA A 350 2.32 9.72 -22.08
C ALA A 350 3.50 9.89 -21.12
N LYS A 351 3.71 11.13 -20.70
CA LYS A 351 4.77 11.52 -19.79
C LYS A 351 4.15 11.84 -18.42
N VAL A 352 4.68 11.24 -17.35
CA VAL A 352 4.16 11.39 -15.98
C VAL A 352 5.30 11.74 -15.04
N ALA A 353 5.26 12.91 -14.40
CA ALA A 353 6.23 13.26 -13.36
C ALA A 353 5.90 12.55 -12.06
N MET A 354 6.91 12.31 -11.21
CA MET A 354 6.70 11.70 -9.88
C MET A 354 5.63 12.44 -9.06
N ALA A 355 5.62 13.77 -9.11
CA ALA A 355 4.64 14.59 -8.39
C ALA A 355 3.18 14.33 -8.82
N ASP A 356 3.00 13.79 -10.03
CA ASP A 356 1.69 13.50 -10.61
C ASP A 356 1.29 12.02 -10.43
N VAL A 357 2.18 11.17 -9.90
CA VAL A 357 1.92 9.74 -9.61
C VAL A 357 0.84 9.62 -8.55
N GLY A 358 -0.37 9.26 -9.01
CA GLY A 358 -1.60 9.24 -8.21
C GLY A 358 -2.82 9.73 -9.01
N HIS A 359 -2.59 10.44 -10.11
CA HIS A 359 -3.65 10.85 -11.03
C HIS A 359 -3.85 9.80 -12.13
N ALA A 360 -5.11 9.43 -12.38
CA ALA A 360 -5.49 8.43 -13.38
C ALA A 360 -5.73 9.00 -14.79
N ARG A 361 -5.30 10.24 -15.06
CA ARG A 361 -5.47 10.90 -16.36
C ARG A 361 -4.11 11.26 -16.93
N PHE A 362 -3.82 10.73 -18.11
CA PHE A 362 -2.56 10.94 -18.80
C PHE A 362 -2.79 11.72 -20.09
N ASP A 363 -1.88 12.66 -20.39
CA ASP A 363 -1.85 13.40 -21.66
C ASP A 363 -1.16 12.55 -22.73
N TRP A 364 -1.94 11.71 -23.40
CA TRP A 364 -1.46 10.79 -24.43
C TRP A 364 -1.17 11.51 -25.74
N LYS A 365 0.01 11.23 -26.31
CA LYS A 365 0.48 11.78 -27.58
C LYS A 365 0.81 10.66 -28.56
N PRO A 366 0.58 10.84 -29.86
CA PRO A 366 1.06 9.90 -30.87
C PRO A 366 2.58 9.72 -30.77
N ARG A 367 3.04 8.48 -30.90
CA ARG A 367 4.46 8.17 -30.82
C ARG A 367 5.18 8.61 -32.10
N THR A 368 6.21 9.45 -31.96
CA THR A 368 6.93 10.07 -33.10
C THR A 368 8.02 9.19 -33.70
N LEU A 369 8.50 8.16 -32.97
CA LEU A 369 9.53 7.22 -33.40
C LEU A 369 9.04 5.77 -33.22
N GLN A 370 8.65 5.13 -34.32
CA GLN A 370 8.45 3.67 -34.36
C GLN A 370 9.80 2.96 -34.34
N SER A 371 9.96 2.00 -33.42
CA SER A 371 11.09 1.06 -33.40
C SER A 371 11.09 0.24 -34.70
N ARG A 372 12.23 0.15 -35.40
CA ARG A 372 12.41 -0.70 -36.59
C ARG A 372 13.17 -1.96 -36.20
N GLY A 373 12.51 -3.12 -36.17
CA GLY A 373 13.17 -4.42 -36.03
C GLY A 373 12.20 -5.62 -36.08
N PRO A 374 12.31 -6.56 -37.04
CA PRO A 374 11.30 -7.60 -37.30
C PRO A 374 11.17 -8.70 -36.22
N ALA A 375 12.21 -9.01 -35.43
CA ALA A 375 12.14 -10.00 -34.35
C ALA A 375 11.68 -9.41 -32.99
N ALA A 376 11.89 -8.10 -32.78
CA ALA A 376 11.41 -7.38 -31.60
C ALA A 376 9.88 -7.14 -31.67
N ASP A 377 9.35 -7.08 -32.89
CA ASP A 377 7.93 -6.87 -33.19
C ASP A 377 7.02 -8.05 -32.77
N GLU A 378 7.47 -9.31 -32.85
CA GLU A 378 6.57 -10.46 -32.62
C GLU A 378 6.28 -10.73 -31.13
N LEU A 379 7.25 -10.48 -30.25
CA LEU A 379 7.06 -10.54 -28.80
C LEU A 379 6.31 -9.30 -28.29
N GLU A 380 6.56 -8.10 -28.84
CA GLU A 380 5.75 -6.89 -28.59
C GLU A 380 4.29 -7.09 -29.08
N ARG A 381 4.07 -7.89 -30.13
CA ARG A 381 2.75 -8.32 -30.64
C ARG A 381 2.14 -9.52 -29.92
N GLY A 382 2.74 -10.05 -28.86
CA GLY A 382 2.20 -11.22 -28.13
C GLY A 382 2.13 -11.04 -26.62
N LEU A 383 3.12 -10.34 -26.06
CA LEU A 383 3.26 -10.07 -24.64
C LEU A 383 2.17 -9.09 -24.17
N LEU A 384 1.55 -9.40 -23.02
CA LEU A 384 0.48 -8.58 -22.42
C LEU A 384 -0.74 -8.37 -23.33
N ASN A 385 -0.89 -9.12 -24.42
CA ASN A 385 -1.98 -8.88 -25.38
C ASN A 385 -3.36 -9.31 -24.92
N VAL A 386 -3.46 -10.05 -23.83
CA VAL A 386 -4.74 -10.43 -23.23
C VAL A 386 -4.98 -9.54 -22.02
N PRO A 387 -6.11 -8.81 -21.97
CA PRO A 387 -6.46 -8.03 -20.80
C PRO A 387 -6.59 -8.94 -19.59
N PHE A 388 -5.85 -8.63 -18.53
CA PHE A 388 -5.96 -9.26 -17.23
C PHE A 388 -6.98 -8.51 -16.39
N GLY A 389 -7.89 -9.24 -15.76
CA GLY A 389 -8.93 -8.69 -14.89
C GLY A 389 -9.74 -9.81 -14.23
N ARG A 390 -10.77 -9.45 -13.47
CA ARG A 390 -11.56 -10.39 -12.66
C ARG A 390 -12.06 -11.60 -13.46
N ALA A 391 -12.61 -11.36 -14.66
CA ALA A 391 -13.14 -12.44 -15.50
C ALA A 391 -12.06 -13.42 -15.97
N PHE A 392 -10.88 -12.92 -16.35
CA PHE A 392 -9.75 -13.79 -16.71
C PHE A 392 -9.28 -14.58 -15.50
N TYR A 393 -9.11 -13.90 -14.36
CA TYR A 393 -8.67 -14.48 -13.10
C TYR A 393 -9.59 -15.61 -12.63
N GLU A 394 -10.90 -15.37 -12.53
CA GLU A 394 -11.89 -16.37 -12.10
C GLU A 394 -11.87 -17.58 -13.05
N GLY A 395 -11.78 -17.34 -14.36
CA GLY A 395 -11.65 -18.40 -15.36
C GLY A 395 -10.36 -19.22 -15.22
N PHE A 396 -9.23 -18.56 -14.96
CA PHE A 396 -7.93 -19.20 -14.75
C PHE A 396 -7.90 -20.03 -13.47
N VAL A 397 -8.29 -19.44 -12.34
CA VAL A 397 -8.21 -20.09 -11.02
C VAL A 397 -9.21 -21.24 -10.89
N SER A 398 -10.36 -21.19 -11.59
CA SER A 398 -11.29 -22.34 -11.64
C SER A 398 -10.66 -23.63 -12.20
N ARG A 399 -9.53 -23.52 -12.90
CA ARG A 399 -8.79 -24.65 -13.50
C ARG A 399 -7.42 -24.89 -12.87
N SER A 400 -6.98 -24.03 -11.95
CA SER A 400 -5.69 -24.14 -11.29
C SER A 400 -5.83 -24.81 -9.90
N SER A 401 -4.70 -25.04 -9.23
CA SER A 401 -4.67 -25.60 -7.87
C SER A 401 -4.65 -24.51 -6.78
N HIS A 402 -4.70 -23.24 -7.17
CA HIS A 402 -4.63 -22.11 -6.26
C HIS A 402 -5.93 -21.87 -5.51
N VAL A 403 -5.81 -21.25 -4.33
CA VAL A 403 -6.97 -20.71 -3.62
C VAL A 403 -7.32 -19.35 -4.25
N PRO A 404 -8.57 -19.13 -4.70
CA PRO A 404 -8.96 -17.85 -5.28
C PRO A 404 -8.91 -16.74 -4.22
N VAL A 405 -8.54 -15.51 -4.61
CA VAL A 405 -8.63 -14.33 -3.77
C VAL A 405 -10.09 -13.95 -3.55
N THR A 406 -10.33 -13.20 -2.49
CA THR A 406 -11.67 -12.69 -2.20
C THR A 406 -11.80 -11.32 -2.88
N PHE A 407 -12.72 -11.23 -3.83
CA PHE A 407 -13.20 -9.94 -4.32
C PHE A 407 -14.16 -9.40 -3.28
N VAL A 408 -13.81 -8.26 -2.67
CA VAL A 408 -14.84 -7.45 -2.04
C VAL A 408 -15.67 -6.91 -3.18
N ASP A 409 -16.99 -7.13 -3.19
CA ASP A 409 -17.87 -6.40 -4.12
C ASP A 409 -17.79 -4.93 -3.74
N VAL A 410 -16.83 -4.25 -4.35
CA VAL A 410 -16.70 -2.81 -4.25
C VAL A 410 -17.87 -2.26 -5.06
N ARG A 411 -18.96 -1.93 -4.36
CA ARG A 411 -19.88 -0.89 -4.82
C ARG A 411 -18.99 0.26 -5.26
N GLU A 412 -18.96 0.54 -6.57
CA GLU A 412 -18.00 1.40 -7.28
C GLU A 412 -17.15 2.24 -6.33
N PRO A 413 -15.81 2.06 -6.27
CA PRO A 413 -15.01 3.02 -5.55
C PRO A 413 -15.26 4.36 -6.24
N ALA A 414 -16.01 5.22 -5.57
CA ALA A 414 -16.33 6.56 -6.05
C ALA A 414 -15.01 7.16 -6.53
N ALA A 415 -14.98 7.48 -7.82
CA ALA A 415 -13.80 7.93 -8.53
C ALA A 415 -12.95 8.81 -7.62
N ALA A 416 -11.66 8.48 -7.50
CA ALA A 416 -10.69 9.27 -6.75
C ALA A 416 -10.93 10.75 -7.05
N SER A 417 -11.61 11.40 -6.12
CA SER A 417 -12.04 12.77 -6.28
C SER A 417 -10.77 13.59 -6.19
N THR A 418 -10.52 14.36 -7.24
CA THR A 418 -9.54 15.43 -7.28
C THR A 418 -9.50 16.18 -5.93
N PRO A 419 -8.34 16.66 -5.47
CA PRO A 419 -8.22 17.43 -4.24
C PRO A 419 -8.85 18.82 -4.42
N ASN A 420 -10.17 18.87 -4.50
CA ASN A 420 -10.99 20.05 -4.30
C ASN A 420 -12.47 19.66 -4.02
N GLU A 421 -12.71 18.56 -3.31
CA GLU A 421 -14.05 18.31 -2.80
C GLU A 421 -14.37 19.29 -1.70
N THR A 422 -15.20 20.27 -2.06
CA THR A 422 -16.03 20.99 -1.10
C THR A 422 -16.80 19.95 -0.28
N ARG A 423 -16.38 19.73 0.97
CA ARG A 423 -17.06 18.81 1.89
C ARG A 423 -17.81 19.63 2.93
N TRP A 424 -19.10 19.37 3.06
CA TRP A 424 -19.91 19.88 4.17
C TRP A 424 -19.74 18.97 5.37
N ARG A 425 -19.61 19.55 6.56
CA ARG A 425 -19.60 18.83 7.84
C ARG A 425 -20.63 19.44 8.76
N ILE A 426 -21.28 18.60 9.56
CA ILE A 426 -22.24 19.02 10.59
C ILE A 426 -21.61 18.72 11.95
N GLU A 427 -21.58 19.70 12.83
CA GLU A 427 -21.16 19.55 14.22
C GLU A 427 -22.37 19.70 15.14
N VAL A 428 -22.46 18.84 16.16
CA VAL A 428 -23.39 19.01 17.28
C VAL A 428 -22.57 19.02 18.56
N GLY A 429 -22.63 20.12 19.29
CA GLY A 429 -21.80 20.42 20.45
C GLY A 429 -22.58 20.58 21.75
N ALA A 430 -21.88 20.38 22.86
CA ALA A 430 -22.30 20.77 24.19
C ALA A 430 -21.13 21.44 24.92
N GLY A 431 -21.42 22.50 25.67
CA GLY A 431 -20.40 23.30 26.33
C GLY A 431 -20.77 23.75 27.74
N VAL A 432 -19.73 24.10 28.49
CA VAL A 432 -19.81 24.69 29.83
C VAL A 432 -18.88 25.88 29.93
N GLY A 433 -19.32 26.97 30.57
CA GLY A 433 -18.51 28.18 30.68
C GLY A 433 -19.03 29.12 31.76
N SER A 434 -18.49 30.33 31.82
CA SER A 434 -19.04 31.37 32.68
C SER A 434 -20.42 31.81 32.19
N ALA A 435 -21.23 32.37 33.10
CA ALA A 435 -22.48 32.99 32.71
C ALA A 435 -22.27 34.14 31.71
N ALA A 436 -23.27 34.37 30.86
CA ALA A 436 -23.25 35.42 29.85
C ALA A 436 -23.24 36.83 30.47
N LEU A 437 -22.83 37.82 29.68
CA LEU A 437 -22.84 39.24 30.08
C LEU A 437 -22.03 39.56 31.35
N GLY A 438 -20.98 38.77 31.60
CA GLY A 438 -20.07 38.99 32.74
C GLY A 438 -20.70 38.73 34.11
N LEU A 439 -21.86 38.07 34.16
CA LEU A 439 -22.49 37.67 35.41
C LEU A 439 -21.69 36.55 36.08
N SER A 440 -21.73 36.51 37.42
CA SER A 440 -21.19 35.37 38.15
C SER A 440 -22.08 34.14 37.95
N GLY A 441 -21.47 32.96 37.79
CA GLY A 441 -22.21 31.70 37.63
C GLY A 441 -21.65 30.83 36.52
N VAL A 442 -22.27 29.66 36.33
CA VAL A 442 -21.91 28.69 35.30
C VAL A 442 -23.02 28.61 34.28
N GLY A 443 -22.67 28.75 33.00
CA GLY A 443 -23.53 28.49 31.86
C GLY A 443 -23.26 27.11 31.29
N MET A 444 -24.33 26.44 30.85
CA MET A 444 -24.25 25.20 30.07
C MET A 444 -25.11 25.35 28.81
N GLY A 445 -24.70 24.75 27.69
CA GLY A 445 -25.42 24.91 26.44
C GLY A 445 -25.15 23.81 25.43
N ALA A 446 -25.95 23.83 24.38
CA ALA A 446 -25.78 23.00 23.19
C ALA A 446 -25.69 23.90 21.96
N ASP A 447 -24.98 23.43 20.95
CA ASP A 447 -24.79 24.13 19.69
C ASP A 447 -24.82 23.16 18.51
N ALA A 448 -25.07 23.72 17.33
CA ALA A 448 -24.95 23.02 16.07
C ALA A 448 -24.26 23.93 15.06
N ALA A 449 -23.35 23.37 14.27
CA ALA A 449 -22.65 24.10 13.24
C ALA A 449 -22.63 23.33 11.91
N VAL A 450 -22.57 24.08 10.82
CA VAL A 450 -22.37 23.55 9.48
C VAL A 450 -21.14 24.21 8.88
N HIS A 451 -20.16 23.41 8.48
CA HIS A 451 -18.90 23.88 7.93
C HIS A 451 -18.77 23.44 6.48
N ARG A 452 -18.28 24.34 5.64
CA ARG A 452 -17.84 24.06 4.27
C ARG A 452 -16.32 24.11 4.25
N LEU A 453 -15.69 22.97 3.92
CA LEU A 453 -14.24 22.83 3.90
C LEU A 453 -13.63 23.21 2.55
N PHE A 454 -12.50 23.92 2.61
CA PHE A 454 -11.66 24.35 1.49
C PHE A 454 -10.19 24.00 1.82
N GLY A 455 -9.83 22.73 1.66
CA GLY A 455 -8.51 22.26 2.08
C GLY A 455 -8.37 22.32 3.61
N PRO A 456 -7.38 23.04 4.18
CA PRO A 456 -7.25 23.22 5.63
C PRO A 456 -8.16 24.32 6.18
N ALA A 457 -8.81 25.14 5.34
CA ALA A 457 -9.69 26.22 5.78
C ALA A 457 -11.16 25.77 5.78
N SER A 458 -11.99 26.45 6.58
CA SER A 458 -13.42 26.21 6.68
C SER A 458 -14.18 27.53 6.80
N VAL A 459 -15.39 27.57 6.24
CA VAL A 459 -16.37 28.65 6.42
C VAL A 459 -17.72 28.03 6.73
N GLY A 460 -18.47 28.57 7.68
CA GLY A 460 -19.69 27.94 8.15
C GLY A 460 -20.64 28.88 8.87
N ALA A 461 -21.69 28.28 9.43
CA ALA A 461 -22.62 28.92 10.34
C ALA A 461 -22.80 28.07 11.59
N ARG A 462 -22.96 28.70 12.75
CA ARG A 462 -23.14 28.07 14.05
C ARG A 462 -24.33 28.69 14.77
N VAL A 463 -25.16 27.86 15.37
CA VAL A 463 -26.27 28.25 16.24
C VAL A 463 -26.06 27.65 17.61
N GLY A 464 -26.23 28.45 18.67
CA GLY A 464 -26.02 28.01 20.04
C GLY A 464 -27.15 28.41 20.96
N TYR A 465 -27.43 27.59 21.97
CA TYR A 465 -28.33 27.92 23.06
C TYR A 465 -27.74 27.49 24.40
N GLY A 466 -27.65 28.42 25.35
CA GLY A 466 -27.13 28.18 26.69
C GLY A 466 -28.04 28.74 27.78
N VAL A 467 -27.96 28.13 28.96
CA VAL A 467 -28.66 28.53 30.17
C VAL A 467 -27.66 28.67 31.32
N SER A 468 -27.73 29.78 32.05
CA SER A 468 -26.96 30.03 33.27
C SER A 468 -27.95 30.20 34.43
N PRO A 469 -28.24 29.14 35.21
CA PRO A 469 -29.14 29.24 36.36
C PRO A 469 -28.47 30.01 37.50
N LYS A 470 -29.27 30.81 38.23
CA LYS A 470 -28.82 31.58 39.41
C LYS A 470 -27.58 32.45 39.14
N ALA A 471 -27.53 33.09 37.98
CA ALA A 471 -26.46 33.98 37.59
C ALA A 471 -26.60 35.37 38.23
N GLY A 472 -25.47 35.91 38.68
CA GLY A 472 -25.36 37.25 39.25
C GLY A 472 -25.99 37.41 40.64
N PRO A 473 -25.90 38.62 41.22
CA PRO A 473 -26.39 38.91 42.56
C PRO A 473 -27.92 38.87 42.71
N ALA A 474 -28.66 38.86 41.60
CA ALA A 474 -30.12 38.79 41.58
C ALA A 474 -30.67 37.36 41.37
N GLU A 475 -29.80 36.34 41.38
CA GLU A 475 -30.12 34.92 41.14
C GLU A 475 -30.99 34.69 39.90
N LEU A 476 -30.65 35.35 38.79
CA LEU A 476 -31.42 35.27 37.54
C LEU A 476 -31.10 33.98 36.79
N THR A 477 -32.08 33.42 36.08
CA THR A 477 -31.78 32.41 35.05
C THR A 477 -31.58 33.13 33.72
N VAL A 478 -30.38 33.02 33.15
CA VAL A 478 -30.01 33.70 31.91
C VAL A 478 -30.06 32.70 30.76
N HIS A 479 -30.82 33.01 29.73
CA HIS A 479 -30.87 32.27 28.48
C HIS A 479 -30.09 33.03 27.41
N ARG A 480 -29.21 32.35 26.68
CA ARG A 480 -28.32 32.92 25.66
C ARG A 480 -28.49 32.14 24.36
N GLY A 481 -29.01 32.78 23.32
CA GLY A 481 -29.09 32.24 21.97
C GLY A 481 -28.11 32.95 21.04
N THR A 482 -27.36 32.22 20.21
CA THR A 482 -26.44 32.82 19.23
C THR A 482 -26.67 32.30 17.82
N LEU A 483 -26.39 33.16 16.85
CA LEU A 483 -26.29 32.83 15.43
C LEU A 483 -25.03 33.50 14.86
N GLU A 484 -24.07 32.69 14.45
CA GLU A 484 -22.71 33.13 14.11
C GLU A 484 -22.30 32.62 12.73
N ALA A 485 -21.63 33.46 11.94
CA ALA A 485 -20.80 33.00 10.84
C ALA A 485 -19.44 32.60 11.41
N VAL A 486 -18.90 31.46 10.97
CA VAL A 486 -17.64 30.92 11.48
C VAL A 486 -16.63 30.75 10.35
N VAL A 487 -15.37 31.03 10.66
CA VAL A 487 -14.22 30.70 9.81
C VAL A 487 -13.20 29.96 10.65
N GLY A 488 -12.58 28.93 10.09
CA GLY A 488 -11.63 28.12 10.86
C GLY A 488 -10.57 27.44 10.01
N VAL A 489 -9.57 26.90 10.69
CA VAL A 489 -8.50 26.10 10.08
C VAL A 489 -8.33 24.78 10.84
N GLU A 490 -8.06 23.69 10.12
CA GLU A 490 -7.93 22.33 10.68
C GLU A 490 -6.68 21.61 10.13
N GLY A 491 -5.93 20.96 11.02
CA GLY A 491 -4.74 20.18 10.71
C GLY A 491 -5.04 18.75 10.26
N ARG A 492 -4.15 18.16 9.44
CA ARG A 492 -4.34 16.83 8.81
C ARG A 492 -3.62 15.69 9.52
N TYR A 493 -3.56 15.72 10.85
CA TYR A 493 -2.87 14.70 11.65
C TYR A 493 -3.87 13.71 12.28
N LYS A 494 -3.35 12.67 12.97
CA LYS A 494 -4.18 11.71 13.72
C LYS A 494 -5.04 12.38 14.79
N ILE A 495 -4.51 13.44 15.40
CA ILE A 495 -5.23 14.40 16.24
C ILE A 495 -5.28 15.68 15.40
N ARG A 496 -6.47 16.18 15.07
CA ARG A 496 -6.66 17.31 14.15
C ARG A 496 -6.72 18.61 14.95
N PRO A 497 -5.61 19.36 15.12
CA PRO A 497 -5.68 20.64 15.78
C PRO A 497 -6.54 21.59 14.94
N PHE A 498 -7.35 22.41 15.59
CA PHE A 498 -8.13 23.42 14.89
C PHE A 498 -8.14 24.76 15.64
N ALA A 499 -8.41 25.82 14.88
CA ALA A 499 -8.73 27.14 15.39
C ALA A 499 -9.94 27.70 14.63
N GLU A 500 -10.86 28.34 15.33
CA GLU A 500 -12.10 28.88 14.80
C GLU A 500 -12.39 30.27 15.36
N LEU A 501 -12.87 31.16 14.50
CA LEU A 501 -13.36 32.49 14.84
C LEU A 501 -14.82 32.60 14.40
N GLY A 502 -15.70 32.93 15.33
CA GLY A 502 -17.10 33.23 15.06
C GLY A 502 -17.44 34.70 15.25
N LEU A 503 -18.36 35.20 14.42
CA LEU A 503 -18.91 36.55 14.48
C LEU A 503 -20.41 36.48 14.18
N GLY A 504 -21.24 37.13 15.01
CA GLY A 504 -22.67 37.16 14.75
C GLY A 504 -23.50 37.86 15.81
N TRP A 505 -24.72 37.37 15.98
CA TRP A 505 -25.72 37.95 16.86
C TRP A 505 -25.99 37.09 18.07
N LEU A 506 -26.34 37.77 19.14
CA LEU A 506 -26.72 37.21 20.43
C LEU A 506 -28.12 37.70 20.79
N ALA A 507 -28.95 36.82 21.32
CA ALA A 507 -30.17 37.15 22.03
C ALA A 507 -30.05 36.68 23.48
N VAL A 508 -30.36 37.56 24.44
CA VAL A 508 -30.37 37.22 25.87
C VAL A 508 -31.76 37.43 26.45
N ALA A 509 -32.22 36.46 27.24
CA ALA A 509 -33.43 36.58 28.05
C ALA A 509 -33.12 36.25 29.51
N PHE A 510 -33.71 37.00 30.43
CA PHE A 510 -33.59 36.81 31.86
C PHE A 510 -34.93 36.32 32.40
N SER A 511 -34.90 35.27 33.22
CA SER A 511 -36.09 34.79 33.92
C SER A 511 -35.87 34.72 35.42
N ARG A 512 -36.89 35.13 36.18
CA ARG A 512 -36.95 35.05 37.64
C ARG A 512 -38.39 34.88 38.08
N ASP A 513 -38.64 33.92 38.97
CA ASP A 513 -39.96 33.68 39.57
C ASP A 513 -41.10 33.58 38.53
N GLY A 514 -40.83 32.94 37.39
CA GLY A 514 -41.79 32.72 36.30
C GLY A 514 -42.06 33.93 35.39
N ARG A 515 -41.39 35.07 35.62
CA ARG A 515 -41.41 36.23 34.72
C ARG A 515 -40.14 36.25 33.88
N SER A 516 -40.30 36.43 32.57
CA SER A 516 -39.18 36.56 31.62
C SER A 516 -39.19 37.95 30.99
N VAL A 517 -38.02 38.59 30.98
CA VAL A 517 -37.76 39.83 30.24
C VAL A 517 -36.63 39.53 29.27
N GLY A 518 -36.84 39.84 27.99
CA GLY A 518 -35.82 39.64 26.96
C GLY A 518 -35.81 40.82 26.00
N ASP A 519 -34.66 41.49 25.92
CA ASP A 519 -34.04 42.12 24.74
C ASP A 519 -32.71 42.73 25.25
N PRO A 520 -31.54 42.31 24.72
CA PRO A 520 -31.10 42.94 23.48
C PRO A 520 -30.50 41.94 22.48
N LEU A 521 -30.83 42.15 21.20
CA LEU A 521 -30.00 41.76 20.07
C LEU A 521 -28.60 42.40 20.20
N GLY A 522 -27.65 41.61 20.70
CA GLY A 522 -26.25 41.98 20.84
C GLY A 522 -25.39 41.47 19.68
N LEU A 523 -24.15 41.95 19.61
CA LEU A 523 -23.12 41.33 18.79
C LEU A 523 -22.33 40.36 19.65
N THR A 524 -21.93 39.24 19.08
CA THR A 524 -21.06 38.27 19.74
C THR A 524 -19.94 37.86 18.80
N THR A 525 -18.79 37.57 19.40
CA THR A 525 -17.68 36.91 18.74
C THR A 525 -17.13 35.82 19.63
N HIS A 526 -16.54 34.80 19.04
CA HIS A 526 -15.78 33.82 19.81
C HIS A 526 -14.51 33.40 19.10
N LEU A 527 -13.52 33.02 19.91
CA LEU A 527 -12.34 32.28 19.48
C LEU A 527 -12.38 30.89 20.12
N ALA A 528 -12.19 29.86 19.32
CA ALA A 528 -12.05 28.48 19.80
C ALA A 528 -10.76 27.86 19.29
N VAL A 529 -10.06 27.13 20.15
CA VAL A 529 -8.89 26.33 19.80
C VAL A 529 -9.03 24.95 20.42
N GLY A 530 -8.73 23.91 19.64
CA GLY A 530 -9.05 22.56 20.05
C GLY A 530 -8.42 21.47 19.22
N ALA A 531 -8.88 20.25 19.46
CA ALA A 531 -8.43 19.05 18.77
C ALA A 531 -9.60 18.12 18.44
N GLY A 532 -9.60 17.61 17.21
CA GLY A 532 -10.49 16.57 16.72
C GLY A 532 -9.85 15.18 16.76
N ILE A 533 -10.59 14.17 17.21
CA ILE A 533 -10.16 12.77 17.28
C ILE A 533 -11.12 11.94 16.42
N PRO A 534 -10.67 11.37 15.28
CA PRO A 534 -11.50 10.50 14.46
C PRO A 534 -11.91 9.23 15.20
N ALA A 535 -13.20 8.92 15.22
CA ALA A 535 -13.79 7.74 15.86
C ALA A 535 -14.79 7.07 14.90
N GLY A 536 -14.27 6.40 13.86
CA GLY A 536 -15.09 5.79 12.82
C GLY A 536 -15.69 6.86 11.88
N PRO A 537 -17.02 6.88 11.68
CA PRO A 537 -17.68 7.87 10.81
C PRO A 537 -17.88 9.24 11.47
N VAL A 538 -17.52 9.38 12.76
CA VAL A 538 -17.71 10.62 13.55
C VAL A 538 -16.36 11.08 14.06
N GLU A 539 -16.15 12.39 14.13
CA GLU A 539 -15.01 13.03 14.79
C GLU A 539 -15.45 13.64 16.12
N VAL A 540 -14.74 13.31 17.21
CA VAL A 540 -14.96 13.93 18.53
C VAL A 540 -14.06 15.16 18.64
N ARG A 541 -14.65 16.34 18.78
CA ARG A 541 -13.94 17.62 18.94
C ARG A 541 -13.97 18.06 20.39
N MET A 542 -12.84 18.54 20.88
CA MET A 542 -12.73 19.16 22.20
C MET A 542 -12.07 20.53 22.03
N ALA A 543 -12.68 21.58 22.60
CA ALA A 543 -12.25 22.96 22.41
C ALA A 543 -12.21 23.74 23.72
N ALA A 544 -11.23 24.64 23.85
CA ALA A 544 -11.30 25.78 24.73
C ALA A 544 -11.87 26.97 23.94
N ARG A 545 -12.87 27.65 24.50
CA ARG A 545 -13.59 28.75 23.85
C ARG A 545 -13.54 30.02 24.71
N LEU A 546 -13.33 31.15 24.06
CA LEU A 546 -13.47 32.48 24.66
C LEU A 546 -14.47 33.27 23.82
N ALA A 547 -15.64 33.56 24.38
CA ALA A 547 -16.63 34.44 23.76
C ALA A 547 -16.51 35.88 24.30
N MET A 548 -16.86 36.85 23.47
CA MET A 548 -17.03 38.24 23.84
C MET A 548 -18.40 38.72 23.35
N ASP A 549 -19.27 39.05 24.29
CA ASP A 549 -20.60 39.57 24.03
C ASP A 549 -20.58 41.10 24.17
N LEU A 550 -21.04 41.82 23.15
CA LEU A 550 -21.28 43.26 23.23
C LEU A 550 -22.77 43.50 23.47
N ALA A 551 -23.07 44.07 24.64
CA ALA A 551 -24.42 44.45 25.02
C ALA A 551 -24.47 45.92 25.43
N GLU A 552 -25.62 46.54 25.24
CA GLU A 552 -25.89 47.89 25.72
C GLU A 552 -26.34 47.83 27.18
N VAL A 553 -25.63 48.57 28.03
CA VAL A 553 -25.91 48.67 29.47
C VAL A 553 -25.88 50.15 29.83
N ASP A 554 -27.02 50.66 30.31
CA ASP A 554 -27.20 52.07 30.67
C ASP A 554 -26.89 53.05 29.53
N GLY A 555 -27.20 52.67 28.29
CA GLY A 555 -26.95 53.50 27.09
C GLY A 555 -25.54 53.40 26.51
N GLU A 556 -24.66 52.58 27.10
CA GLU A 556 -23.30 52.35 26.62
C GLU A 556 -23.08 50.91 26.17
N ARG A 557 -22.40 50.71 25.04
CA ARG A 557 -21.98 49.37 24.58
C ARG A 557 -20.78 48.89 25.38
N LYS A 558 -20.92 47.79 26.11
CA LYS A 558 -19.87 47.18 26.94
C LYS A 558 -19.53 45.76 26.47
N PRO A 559 -18.24 45.39 26.41
CA PRO A 559 -17.81 44.02 26.11
C PRO A 559 -17.81 43.15 27.38
N PHE A 560 -18.29 41.93 27.26
CA PHE A 560 -18.33 40.93 28.32
C PHE A 560 -17.66 39.64 27.86
N LEU A 561 -16.58 39.23 28.53
CA LEU A 561 -15.88 38.00 28.23
C LEU A 561 -16.53 36.80 28.91
N ALA A 562 -16.64 35.69 28.19
CA ALA A 562 -17.15 34.43 28.70
C ALA A 562 -16.24 33.25 28.26
N PRO A 563 -15.29 32.83 29.10
CA PRO A 563 -14.49 31.62 28.86
C PRO A 563 -15.32 30.35 29.10
N GLY A 564 -15.02 29.30 28.33
CA GLY A 564 -15.65 27.99 28.47
C GLY A 564 -14.91 26.88 27.72
N GLY A 565 -15.45 25.68 27.82
CA GLY A 565 -15.01 24.50 27.07
C GLY A 565 -16.19 23.85 26.36
N GLU A 566 -15.91 23.18 25.24
CA GLU A 566 -16.90 22.57 24.36
C GLU A 566 -16.45 21.17 23.96
N ILE A 567 -17.40 20.24 23.86
CA ILE A 567 -17.23 18.93 23.23
C ILE A 567 -18.27 18.77 22.11
N GLY A 568 -17.80 18.38 20.93
CA GLY A 568 -18.62 18.27 19.73
C GLY A 568 -18.46 16.93 19.03
N LEU A 569 -19.52 16.51 18.34
CA LEU A 569 -19.52 15.40 17.39
C LEU A 569 -19.68 15.96 15.99
N MET A 570 -18.69 15.70 15.13
CA MET A 570 -18.65 16.18 13.76
C MET A 570 -18.84 15.01 12.78
N PHE A 571 -19.76 15.18 11.83
CA PHE A 571 -20.23 14.20 10.85
C PHE A 571 -19.84 14.60 9.42
#